data_AF-D8R9L6-F1
#
_entry.id   AF-D8R9L6-F1
#
_cell.length_a   1.000
_cell.length_b   1.000
_cell.length_c   1.000
_cell.angle_alpha   90.00
_cell.angle_beta   90.00
_cell.angle_gamma   90.00
#
_symmetry.space_group_name_H-M   'P 1'
#
loop_
_entity.id
_entity.type
_entity.pdbx_description
1 polymer ?
#
loop_
_entity_poly.entity_id
_entity_poly.type
_entity_poly.pdbx_seq_one_letter_code
_entity_poly.pdbx_strand_id
1 'polypeptide(L)'
;YIFLVQHDCNTVFYYGNTVLWDAKTYGVSFDCKLRLQEDGNLVLYSAFDLQSLYATGTYCRKSNCVKPSILILQLNCNLVLYKDGKPSIQMWSTKT
;
A
#
# COMPACT_ATOMS: atom_id res chain seq x y z
N TYR A 1 11.96 -10.50 4.65
CA TYR A 1 10.66 -10.00 4.18
C TYR A 1 10.91 -8.93 3.14
N ILE A 2 10.11 -8.93 2.07
CA ILE A 2 10.25 -7.94 0.99
C ILE A 2 8.85 -7.48 0.59
N PHE A 3 8.63 -6.17 0.57
CA PHE A 3 7.43 -5.56 0.00
C PHE A 3 7.86 -4.71 -1.19
N LEU A 4 7.43 -5.08 -2.39
CA LEU A 4 7.85 -4.39 -3.61
C LEU A 4 6.75 -4.36 -4.67
N VAL A 5 6.89 -3.42 -5.62
CA VAL A 5 6.15 -3.43 -6.87
C VAL A 5 6.98 -4.19 -7.90
N GLN A 6 6.40 -5.24 -8.46
CA GLN A 6 7.00 -6.05 -9.49
C GLN A 6 6.89 -5.38 -10.86
N HIS A 7 7.70 -5.85 -11.82
CA HIS A 7 7.69 -5.35 -13.21
C HIS A 7 6.34 -5.56 -13.92
N ASP A 8 5.57 -6.57 -13.51
CA ASP A 8 4.24 -6.86 -14.03
C ASP A 8 3.14 -6.03 -13.36
N CYS A 9 3.51 -5.00 -12.59
CA CYS A 9 2.59 -4.16 -11.85
C CYS A 9 1.81 -4.86 -10.73
N ASN A 10 2.28 -6.00 -10.21
CA ASN A 10 1.77 -6.51 -8.95
C ASN A 10 2.54 -5.94 -7.76
N THR A 11 1.84 -5.50 -6.72
CA THR A 11 2.49 -5.17 -5.43
C THR A 11 2.41 -6.39 -4.54
N VAL A 12 3.54 -6.91 -4.09
CA VAL A 12 3.63 -8.20 -3.41
C VAL A 12 4.44 -8.11 -2.13
N PHE A 13 3.95 -8.80 -1.10
CA PHE A 13 4.64 -9.00 0.16
C PHE A 13 5.12 -10.45 0.28
N TYR A 14 6.43 -10.62 0.41
CA TYR A 14 7.13 -11.91 0.41
C TYR A 14 7.77 -12.27 1.74
N TYR A 15 7.76 -13.57 2.05
CA TYR A 15 8.70 -14.23 2.96
C TYR A 15 9.54 -15.27 2.19
N GLY A 16 10.80 -14.94 1.93
CA GLY A 16 11.63 -15.73 1.01
C GLY A 16 10.96 -15.78 -0.37
N ASN A 17 10.64 -16.99 -0.83
CA ASN A 17 9.95 -17.23 -2.10
C ASN A 17 8.43 -17.41 -1.93
N THR A 18 7.90 -17.27 -0.71
CA THR A 18 6.47 -17.42 -0.42
C THR A 18 5.78 -16.07 -0.52
N VAL A 19 4.71 -16.01 -1.32
CA VAL A 19 3.80 -14.86 -1.36
C VAL A 19 2.91 -14.89 -0.12
N LEU A 20 3.02 -13.87 0.73
CA LEU A 20 2.15 -13.71 1.90
C LEU A 20 0.88 -12.92 1.56
N TRP A 21 1.01 -11.90 0.72
CA TRP A 21 -0.10 -11.07 0.25
C TRP A 21 0.24 -10.41 -1.10
N ASP A 22 -0.75 -10.18 -1.95
CA ASP A 22 -0.59 -9.42 -3.19
C ASP A 22 -1.81 -8.55 -3.52
N ALA A 23 -1.59 -7.49 -4.32
CA ALA A 23 -2.64 -6.57 -4.77
C ALA A 23 -3.52 -7.14 -5.89
N LYS A 24 -3.11 -8.27 -6.50
CA LYS A 24 -3.78 -8.94 -7.62
C LYS A 24 -3.90 -8.07 -8.87
N THR A 25 -2.85 -7.30 -9.16
CA THR A 25 -2.77 -6.38 -10.31
C THR A 25 -1.73 -6.80 -11.35
N TYR A 26 -1.33 -8.07 -11.34
CA TYR A 26 -0.35 -8.62 -12.28
C TYR A 26 -0.80 -8.49 -13.74
N GLY A 27 0.11 -8.05 -14.61
CA GLY A 27 -0.12 -7.91 -16.06
C GLY A 27 -1.09 -6.81 -16.47
N VAL A 28 -1.57 -5.98 -15.53
CA VAL A 28 -2.57 -4.93 -15.83
C VAL A 28 -1.93 -3.71 -16.52
N SER A 29 -0.66 -3.42 -16.26
CA SER A 29 0.04 -2.25 -16.83
C SER A 29 1.57 -2.42 -16.81
N PHE A 30 2.31 -1.32 -16.98
CA PHE A 30 3.77 -1.23 -16.89
C PHE A 30 4.21 0.04 -16.12
N ASP A 31 5.48 0.13 -15.73
CA ASP A 31 6.09 1.25 -14.96
C ASP A 31 5.25 1.71 -13.76
N CYS A 32 4.71 0.74 -13.01
CA CYS A 32 3.81 1.05 -11.91
C CYS A 32 4.54 1.53 -10.66
N LYS A 33 3.88 2.42 -9.91
CA LYS A 33 4.45 3.08 -8.74
C LYS A 33 3.46 3.02 -7.59
N LEU A 34 3.93 2.54 -6.45
CA LEU A 34 3.17 2.56 -5.21
C LEU A 34 3.45 3.89 -4.49
N ARG A 35 2.40 4.64 -4.18
CA ARG A 35 2.48 5.96 -3.54
C ARG A 35 1.63 5.97 -2.28
N LEU A 36 2.22 6.40 -1.17
CA LEU A 36 1.48 6.81 0.02
C LEU A 36 1.13 8.29 -0.13
N GLN A 37 -0.16 8.58 -0.28
CA GLN A 37 -0.69 9.92 -0.50
C GLN A 37 -0.83 10.69 0.82
N GLU A 38 -0.89 12.02 0.74
CA GLU A 38 -1.02 12.90 1.91
C GLU A 38 -2.35 12.72 2.66
N ASP A 39 -3.39 12.24 1.98
CA ASP A 39 -4.70 11.93 2.55
C ASP A 39 -4.74 10.58 3.32
N GLY A 40 -3.60 9.89 3.36
CA GLY A 40 -3.38 8.62 4.05
C GLY A 40 -3.77 7.39 3.24
N ASN A 41 -3.96 7.51 1.93
CA ASN A 41 -4.23 6.38 1.05
C ASN A 41 -2.93 5.82 0.45
N LEU A 42 -2.74 4.51 0.54
CA LEU A 42 -1.70 3.81 -0.22
C LEU A 42 -2.31 3.32 -1.53
N VAL A 43 -1.78 3.80 -2.66
CA VAL A 43 -2.33 3.58 -4.00
C VAL A 43 -1.25 3.09 -4.94
N LEU A 44 -1.58 2.07 -5.74
CA LEU A 44 -0.77 1.63 -6.87
C LEU A 44 -1.27 2.33 -8.13
N TYR A 45 -0.36 3.04 -8.79
CA TYR A 45 -0.63 3.73 -10.05
C TYR A 45 0.03 3.04 -11.22
N SER A 46 -0.62 3.08 -12.38
CA SER A 46 -0.04 2.74 -13.68
C SER A 46 1.03 3.74 -14.11
N ALA A 47 1.69 3.47 -15.24
CA ALA A 47 2.55 4.45 -15.91
C ALA A 47 1.91 5.84 -15.97
N PHE A 48 2.73 6.86 -15.68
CA PHE A 48 2.35 8.29 -15.67
C PHE A 48 1.15 8.64 -14.78
N ASP A 49 0.86 7.83 -13.76
CA ASP A 49 -0.27 8.01 -12.84
C ASP A 49 -1.66 8.07 -13.53
N LEU A 50 -1.80 7.50 -14.74
CA LEU A 50 -3.04 7.58 -15.54
C LEU A 50 -4.22 6.83 -14.91
N GLN A 51 -3.95 5.74 -14.20
CA GLN A 51 -4.95 4.90 -13.57
C GLN A 51 -4.48 4.42 -12.19
N SER A 52 -5.38 4.45 -11.21
CA SER A 52 -5.20 3.74 -9.95
C SER A 52 -5.59 2.28 -10.12
N LEU A 53 -4.63 1.36 -10.00
CA LEU A 53 -4.83 -0.08 -10.17
C LEU A 53 -5.30 -0.75 -8.88
N TYR A 54 -4.83 -0.25 -7.73
CA TYR A 54 -5.23 -0.70 -6.39
C TYR A 54 -5.18 0.47 -5.42
N ALA A 55 -6.07 0.47 -4.42
CA ALA A 55 -6.02 1.40 -3.31
C ALA A 55 -6.45 0.71 -2.01
N THR A 56 -5.81 1.10 -0.91
CA THR A 56 -6.19 0.63 0.44
C THR A 56 -7.53 1.21 0.91
N GLY A 57 -8.01 2.29 0.28
CA GLY A 57 -9.29 2.92 0.63
C GLY A 57 -9.23 3.70 1.96
N THR A 58 -8.03 4.01 2.42
CA THR A 58 -7.79 4.68 3.70
C THR A 58 -7.69 6.20 3.58
N TYR A 59 -8.06 6.78 2.44
CA TYR A 59 -8.11 8.23 2.24
C TYR A 59 -9.04 8.92 3.26
N CYS A 60 -8.77 10.17 3.61
CA CYS A 60 -9.75 11.01 4.30
C CYS A 60 -10.73 11.64 3.30
N ARG A 61 -12.00 11.81 3.72
CA ARG A 61 -13.09 12.27 2.84
C ARG A 61 -13.25 13.80 2.77
N LYS A 62 -12.57 14.54 3.65
CA LYS A 62 -12.67 16.01 3.68
C LYS A 62 -11.78 16.60 2.58
N SER A 63 -12.20 17.71 1.98
CA SER A 63 -11.33 18.45 1.05
C SER A 63 -10.05 18.92 1.75
N ASN A 64 -8.91 18.88 1.05
CA ASN A 64 -7.58 19.26 1.54
C ASN A 64 -7.19 18.62 2.88
N CYS A 65 -7.62 17.38 3.10
CA CYS A 65 -7.30 16.69 4.34
C CYS A 65 -5.90 16.07 4.27
N VAL A 66 -5.11 16.31 5.30
CA VAL A 66 -3.83 15.63 5.50
C VAL A 66 -4.02 14.60 6.60
N LYS A 67 -3.64 13.36 6.32
CA LYS A 67 -3.65 12.25 7.26
C LYS A 67 -2.26 11.62 7.28
N PRO A 68 -1.35 12.15 8.13
CA PRO A 68 -0.02 11.58 8.31
C PRO A 68 -0.15 10.08 8.56
N SER A 69 0.56 9.30 7.76
CA SER A 69 0.41 7.85 7.73
C SER A 69 1.77 7.19 7.59
N ILE A 70 1.92 6.03 8.21
CA ILE A 70 3.16 5.26 8.23
C ILE A 70 2.85 3.79 7.95
N LEU A 71 3.63 3.18 7.06
CA LEU A 71 3.55 1.76 6.75
C LEU A 71 4.64 1.02 7.56
N ILE A 72 4.22 0.10 8.43
CA ILE A 72 5.12 -0.59 9.37
C ILE A 72 5.03 -2.09 9.14
N LEU A 73 6.18 -2.73 8.97
CA LEU A 73 6.31 -4.18 9.13
C LEU A 73 6.44 -4.50 10.62
N GLN A 74 5.44 -5.16 11.18
CA GLN A 74 5.39 -5.52 12.60
C GLN A 74 6.20 -6.79 12.91
N LEU A 75 6.51 -7.01 14.19
CA LEU A 75 7.22 -8.22 14.66
C LEU A 75 6.44 -9.51 14.45
N ASN A 76 5.11 -9.45 14.37
CA ASN A 76 4.24 -10.59 14.04
C ASN A 76 4.13 -10.81 12.52
N CYS A 77 5.01 -10.20 11.72
CA CYS A 77 5.08 -10.36 10.27
C CYS A 77 3.91 -9.74 9.49
N ASN A 78 3.06 -8.96 10.16
CA ASN A 78 1.99 -8.21 9.51
C ASN A 78 2.50 -6.87 8.98
N LEU A 79 2.18 -6.54 7.72
CA LEU A 79 2.46 -5.22 7.16
C LEU A 79 1.21 -4.35 7.33
N VAL A 80 1.35 -3.26 8.09
CA VAL A 80 0.22 -2.48 8.58
C VAL A 80 0.39 -1.00 8.24
N LEU A 81 -0.64 -0.41 7.68
CA LEU A 81 -0.75 1.03 7.47
C LEU A 81 -1.44 1.65 8.69
N TYR A 82 -0.74 2.56 9.34
CA TYR A 82 -1.25 3.34 10.47
C TYR A 82 -1.48 4.79 10.05
N LYS A 83 -2.53 5.39 10.60
CA LYS A 83 -2.56 6.84 10.80
C LYS A 83 -1.60 7.15 11.93
N ASP A 84 -0.61 7.98 11.64
CA ASP A 84 0.36 8.43 12.62
C ASP A 84 -0.29 9.39 13.64
N GLY A 85 0.18 9.34 14.89
CA GLY A 85 -0.41 10.04 16.02
C GLY A 85 -0.16 9.34 17.36
N LYS A 86 -0.76 9.90 18.42
CA LYS A 86 -0.72 9.37 19.79
C LYS A 86 -2.16 9.18 20.29
N PRO A 87 -2.76 7.97 20.24
CA PRO A 87 -2.18 6.73 19.71
C PRO A 87 -2.19 6.68 18.17
N SER A 88 -1.32 5.86 17.59
CA SER A 88 -1.41 5.49 16.18
C SER A 88 -2.64 4.60 15.96
N ILE A 89 -3.36 4.78 14.85
CA ILE A 89 -4.59 4.05 14.56
C ILE A 89 -4.37 3.16 13.34
N GLN A 90 -4.57 1.85 13.48
CA GLN A 90 -4.49 0.91 12.36
C GLN A 90 -5.61 1.22 11.34
N MET A 91 -5.25 1.34 10.06
CA MET A 91 -6.20 1.61 8.97
C MET A 91 -6.33 0.46 7.99
N TRP A 92 -5.22 -0.19 7.66
CA TRP A 92 -5.17 -1.32 6.71
C TRP A 92 -4.05 -2.28 7.09
N SER A 93 -4.16 -3.54 6.68
CA SER A 93 -3.16 -4.58 6.94
C SER A 93 -3.22 -5.70 5.88
N THR A 94 -2.08 -6.36 5.64
CA THR A 94 -2.00 -7.57 4.80
C THR A 94 -2.74 -8.77 5.39
N LYS A 95 -3.10 -8.74 6.68
CA LYS A 95 -3.75 -9.83 7.44
C LYS A 95 -2.99 -11.16 7.39
N THR A 96 -1.67 -11.05 7.39
CA THR A 96 -0.71 -12.17 7.39
C THR A 96 -0.30 -12.54 8.80
#